data_AF-A0A2E8CX02-F1
#
_entry.id   AF-A0A2E8CX02-F1
#
_cell.length_a   1.000
_cell.length_b   1.000
_cell.length_c   1.000
_cell.angle_alpha   90.00
_cell.angle_beta   90.00
_cell.angle_gamma   90.00
#
_symmetry.space_group_name_H-M   'P 1'
#
loop_
_entity.id
_entity.type
_entity.pdbx_description
1 polymer ?
#
loop_
_entity_poly.entity_id
_entity_poly.type
_entity_poly.pdbx_seq_one_letter_code
_entity_poly.pdbx_strand_id
1 'polypeptide(L)'
;MTLRRSYSGSNGSPTRVKYIRSVSQVEDIPADQRGMLAKVAEQYVFRANDYYLKLIDWQDPNDPIKQLIIPRAEELNDWGKLDASNEQAVTVARGVQHKYTDTVLLLCNEVCGAYCRYCFRKRLFMNENDEVSNDVSEGIEYIRCHPEITNVLLTGGDPLLMSARRLTDIFQQLRSIPHVQIIRLGSKIPAFDPWRILDNADLQAAFRRYSTQEQRIYLMAHFDHPRELTDAAVEGLACALRNGLICVNQCPLIKGVNDDSEVLAEMYSKLSFIGCPPYYLFQGRPTAGNEPYEVPLVRGWNIFQKAVAQGSGLARRARFAMSHETGKVEVLAIDGRRMYMRYHQANDPANVGRFMVCKRDDDAYWLDQLKPDE
;
A
#
# COMPACT_ATOMS: atom_id res chain seq x y z
N MET A 1 -8.82 -0.16 -30.47
CA MET A 1 -7.72 -1.00 -30.98
C MET A 1 -6.42 -0.36 -30.51
N THR A 2 -6.11 -0.52 -29.22
CA THR A 2 -5.07 0.25 -28.52
C THR A 2 -3.74 -0.49 -28.68
N LEU A 3 -2.73 0.18 -29.24
CA LEU A 3 -1.39 -0.35 -29.44
C LEU A 3 -0.76 -0.76 -28.09
N ARG A 4 -0.90 -2.04 -27.73
CA ARG A 4 -0.12 -2.69 -26.69
C ARG A 4 1.34 -2.72 -27.14
N ARG A 5 2.15 -1.72 -26.75
CA ARG A 5 3.60 -1.83 -26.85
C ARG A 5 4.07 -2.75 -25.72
N SER A 6 4.24 -4.02 -26.02
CA SER A 6 4.86 -4.99 -25.12
C SER A 6 6.27 -4.52 -24.76
N TYR A 7 6.58 -4.49 -23.45
CA TYR A 7 7.96 -4.61 -23.00
C TYR A 7 8.41 -6.06 -23.32
N SER A 8 8.68 -6.34 -24.59
CA SER A 8 9.33 -7.58 -24.99
C SER A 8 10.83 -7.38 -24.74
N GLY A 9 11.33 -7.90 -23.63
CA GLY A 9 12.76 -8.07 -23.43
C GLY A 9 13.31 -9.00 -24.51
N SER A 10 13.82 -8.42 -25.60
CA SER A 10 14.60 -9.16 -26.59
C SER A 10 15.97 -9.49 -25.97
N ASN A 11 16.35 -10.77 -26.02
CA ASN A 11 17.68 -11.29 -25.66
C ASN A 11 18.05 -11.27 -24.17
N GLY A 12 17.46 -12.16 -23.36
CA GLY A 12 18.07 -12.79 -22.16
C GLY A 12 18.70 -11.90 -21.08
N SER A 13 18.56 -10.58 -21.16
CA SER A 13 19.12 -9.59 -20.26
C SER A 13 18.03 -9.06 -19.34
N PRO A 14 18.31 -8.83 -18.05
CA PRO A 14 17.31 -8.32 -17.12
C PRO A 14 16.77 -6.96 -17.58
N THR A 15 15.45 -6.83 -17.64
CA THR A 15 14.80 -5.55 -17.92
C THR A 15 15.07 -4.61 -16.74
N ARG A 16 15.50 -3.38 -17.05
CA ARG A 16 15.78 -2.35 -16.04
C ARG A 16 14.93 -1.12 -16.31
N VAL A 17 14.20 -0.68 -15.29
CA VAL A 17 13.49 0.59 -15.32
C VAL A 17 14.46 1.75 -15.06
N LYS A 18 14.25 2.89 -15.72
CA LYS A 18 14.98 4.12 -15.50
C LYS A 18 14.20 4.98 -14.51
N TYR A 19 14.79 5.24 -13.35
CA TYR A 19 14.20 6.12 -12.33
C TYR A 19 14.32 7.58 -12.70
N ILE A 20 13.25 8.33 -12.43
CA ILE A 20 13.14 9.78 -12.63
C ILE A 20 12.87 10.40 -11.26
N ARG A 21 13.65 11.41 -10.90
CA ARG A 21 13.65 12.00 -9.54
C ARG A 21 13.25 13.46 -9.52
N SER A 22 13.05 14.07 -10.69
CA SER A 22 12.54 15.43 -10.81
C SER A 22 11.33 15.44 -11.74
N VAL A 23 10.31 16.19 -11.36
CA VAL A 23 9.12 16.42 -12.18
C VAL A 23 9.51 17.09 -13.51
N SER A 24 10.54 17.94 -13.51
CA SER A 24 11.04 18.62 -14.72
C SER A 24 11.62 17.68 -15.77
N GLN A 25 11.96 16.44 -15.40
CA GLN A 25 12.47 15.41 -16.31
C GLN A 25 11.34 14.61 -16.99
N VAL A 26 10.08 14.88 -16.64
CA VAL A 26 8.92 14.25 -17.30
C VAL A 26 8.51 15.13 -18.48
N GLU A 27 8.83 14.67 -19.69
CA GLU A 27 8.69 15.46 -20.92
C GLU A 27 7.23 15.82 -21.23
N ASP A 28 6.30 14.90 -20.95
CA ASP A 28 4.87 15.05 -21.22
C ASP A 28 4.16 16.07 -20.31
N ILE A 29 4.82 16.55 -19.23
CA ILE A 29 4.25 17.60 -18.38
C ILE A 29 4.39 18.96 -19.09
N PRO A 30 3.27 19.70 -19.31
CA PRO A 30 3.29 21.02 -19.90
C PRO A 30 4.23 22.00 -19.17
N ALA A 31 4.98 22.79 -19.93
CA ALA A 31 6.04 23.66 -19.38
C ALA A 31 5.52 24.69 -18.37
N ASP A 32 4.29 25.19 -18.57
CA ASP A 32 3.58 26.12 -17.69
C ASP A 32 3.18 25.50 -16.34
N GLN A 33 3.01 24.17 -16.27
CA GLN A 33 2.69 23.46 -15.03
C GLN A 33 3.94 23.13 -14.21
N ARG A 34 5.11 22.95 -14.85
CA ARG A 34 6.33 22.46 -14.20
C ARG A 34 6.76 23.31 -13.00
N GLY A 35 6.61 24.63 -13.07
CA GLY A 35 6.99 25.53 -11.98
C GLY A 35 6.16 25.31 -10.71
N MET A 36 4.85 25.13 -10.85
CA MET A 36 3.97 24.83 -9.71
C MET A 36 4.27 23.44 -9.16
N LEU A 37 4.39 22.43 -10.03
CA LEU A 37 4.65 21.06 -9.59
C LEU A 37 6.03 20.89 -8.93
N ALA A 38 7.02 21.69 -9.33
CA ALA A 38 8.33 21.73 -8.67
C ALA A 38 8.20 22.18 -7.21
N LYS A 39 7.39 23.20 -6.89
CA LYS A 39 7.13 23.63 -5.51
C LYS A 39 6.51 22.51 -4.67
N VAL A 40 5.58 21.76 -5.26
CA VAL A 40 5.00 20.58 -4.58
C VAL A 40 6.08 19.52 -4.33
N ALA A 41 6.97 19.30 -5.29
CA ALA A 41 8.05 18.33 -5.19
C ALA A 41 9.17 18.72 -4.21
N GLU A 42 9.32 20.01 -3.88
CA GLU A 42 10.20 20.50 -2.80
C GLU A 42 9.70 20.05 -1.43
N GLN A 43 8.38 20.07 -1.21
CA GLN A 43 7.77 19.63 0.06
C GLN A 43 7.54 18.11 0.11
N TYR A 44 7.00 17.54 -0.97
CA TYR A 44 6.66 16.13 -1.08
C TYR A 44 7.39 15.52 -2.27
N VAL A 45 8.55 14.91 -1.97
CA VAL A 45 9.52 14.41 -2.95
C VAL A 45 8.85 13.64 -4.09
N PHE A 46 9.33 13.90 -5.31
CA PHE A 46 8.89 13.19 -6.50
C PHE A 46 9.85 12.04 -6.85
N ARG A 47 9.29 10.89 -7.18
CA ARG A 47 10.02 9.77 -7.76
C ARG A 47 9.08 8.93 -8.61
N ALA A 48 9.51 8.60 -9.81
CA ALA A 48 8.82 7.68 -10.71
C ALA A 48 9.84 6.82 -11.47
N ASN A 49 9.36 5.94 -12.34
CA ASN A 49 10.18 5.26 -13.32
C ASN A 49 9.50 5.27 -14.69
N ASP A 50 10.31 5.07 -15.74
CA ASP A 50 9.86 5.16 -17.12
C ASP A 50 8.79 4.12 -17.50
N TYR A 51 8.81 2.93 -16.88
CA TYR A 51 7.77 1.92 -17.10
C TYR A 51 6.41 2.41 -16.58
N TYR A 52 6.37 2.89 -15.34
CA TYR A 52 5.11 3.32 -14.74
C TYR A 52 4.57 4.60 -15.39
N LEU A 53 5.44 5.54 -15.79
CA LEU A 53 5.02 6.74 -16.54
C LEU A 53 4.43 6.40 -17.91
N LYS A 54 4.85 5.31 -18.56
CA LYS A 54 4.26 4.84 -19.84
C LYS A 54 2.84 4.29 -19.68
N LEU A 55 2.40 4.01 -18.45
CA LEU A 55 1.02 3.60 -18.19
C LEU A 55 0.05 4.78 -18.20
N ILE A 56 0.55 6.03 -18.15
CA ILE A 56 -0.27 7.24 -18.17
C ILE A 56 -0.77 7.51 -19.60
N ASP A 57 -2.07 7.76 -19.73
CA ASP A 57 -2.64 8.39 -20.93
C ASP A 57 -2.56 9.91 -20.77
N TRP A 58 -1.56 10.52 -21.39
CA TRP A 58 -1.30 11.96 -21.27
C TRP A 58 -2.35 12.84 -21.97
N GLN A 59 -3.23 12.25 -22.77
CA GLN A 59 -4.36 12.97 -23.37
C GLN A 59 -5.57 13.04 -22.44
N ASP A 60 -5.65 12.17 -21.44
CA ASP A 60 -6.70 12.21 -20.42
C ASP A 60 -6.25 13.08 -19.23
N PRO A 61 -6.85 14.27 -19.03
CA PRO A 61 -6.51 15.13 -17.89
C PRO A 61 -6.83 14.46 -16.54
N ASN A 62 -7.77 13.52 -16.52
CA ASN A 62 -8.22 12.79 -15.34
C ASN A 62 -7.59 11.39 -15.24
N ASP A 63 -6.53 11.11 -15.99
CA ASP A 63 -5.90 9.80 -16.02
C ASP A 63 -5.59 9.28 -14.59
N PRO A 64 -6.11 8.11 -14.20
CA PRO A 64 -5.97 7.60 -12.84
C PRO A 64 -4.51 7.32 -12.48
N ILE A 65 -3.67 6.90 -13.43
CA ILE A 65 -2.26 6.61 -13.18
C ILE A 65 -1.47 7.91 -12.99
N LYS A 66 -1.80 8.95 -13.76
CA LYS A 66 -1.25 10.30 -13.59
C LYS A 66 -1.54 10.82 -12.19
N GLN A 67 -2.78 10.69 -11.72
CA GLN A 67 -3.19 11.12 -10.38
C GLN A 67 -2.46 10.37 -9.25
N LEU A 68 -2.02 9.13 -9.47
CA LEU A 68 -1.27 8.37 -8.48
C LEU A 68 0.18 8.88 -8.28
N ILE A 69 0.81 9.48 -9.29
CA ILE A 69 2.28 9.73 -9.31
C ILE A 69 2.69 11.16 -9.64
N ILE A 70 1.93 11.89 -10.47
CA ILE A 70 2.26 13.27 -10.82
C ILE A 70 1.71 14.20 -9.73
N PRO A 71 2.52 15.13 -9.17
CA PRO A 71 2.06 16.00 -8.09
C PRO A 71 0.85 16.87 -8.49
N ARG A 72 0.09 17.29 -7.49
CA ARG A 72 -1.02 18.24 -7.62
C ARG A 72 -0.77 19.49 -6.77
N ALA A 73 -1.20 20.65 -7.24
CA ALA A 73 -0.99 21.91 -6.53
C ALA A 73 -1.70 21.91 -5.16
N GLU A 74 -2.86 21.26 -5.11
CA GLU A 74 -3.71 21.10 -3.94
C GLU A 74 -3.06 20.28 -2.82
N GLU A 75 -1.96 19.57 -3.09
CA GLU A 75 -1.19 18.91 -2.02
C GLU A 75 -0.55 19.92 -1.05
N LEU A 76 -0.40 21.20 -1.45
CA LEU A 76 0.13 22.26 -0.60
C LEU A 76 -0.94 22.91 0.30
N ASN A 77 -2.20 22.48 0.20
CA ASN A 77 -3.24 22.95 1.10
C ASN A 77 -2.92 22.55 2.55
N ASP A 78 -3.23 23.44 3.50
CA ASP A 78 -3.05 23.19 4.93
C ASP A 78 -4.17 22.27 5.45
N TRP A 79 -3.93 20.97 5.34
CA TRP A 79 -4.89 19.94 5.70
C TRP A 79 -4.19 18.69 6.21
N GLY A 80 -4.73 18.05 7.25
CA GLY A 80 -4.22 16.79 7.79
C GLY A 80 -2.94 16.94 8.63
N LYS A 81 -2.29 15.81 8.95
CA LYS A 81 -1.05 15.75 9.76
C LYS A 81 -0.04 14.81 9.10
N LEU A 82 1.27 15.09 9.22
CA LEU A 82 2.30 14.21 8.65
C LEU A 82 2.27 12.78 9.24
N ASP A 83 2.02 12.65 10.54
CA ASP A 83 1.77 11.37 11.21
C ASP A 83 0.30 11.22 11.62
N ALA A 84 -0.58 11.08 10.61
CA ALA A 84 -2.02 11.03 10.77
C ALA A 84 -2.56 9.83 11.57
N SER A 85 -1.71 8.85 11.93
CA SER A 85 -2.13 7.70 12.74
C SER A 85 -1.21 7.45 13.92
N ASN A 86 -0.41 8.47 14.28
CA ASN A 86 0.45 8.47 15.44
C ASN A 86 1.32 7.19 15.49
N GLU A 87 1.94 6.85 14.35
CA GLU A 87 2.82 5.69 14.24
C GLU A 87 4.01 5.80 15.21
N GLN A 88 4.40 7.03 15.57
CA GLN A 88 5.40 7.28 16.61
C GLN A 88 5.00 6.68 17.97
N ALA A 89 3.73 6.75 18.38
CA ALA A 89 3.26 6.25 19.68
C ALA A 89 3.38 4.73 19.83
N VAL A 90 3.51 3.99 18.73
CA VAL A 90 3.69 2.53 18.71
C VAL A 90 5.09 2.12 18.24
N THR A 91 6.01 3.09 18.11
CA THR A 91 7.40 2.84 17.75
C THR A 91 8.19 2.49 19.01
N VAL A 92 8.61 1.24 19.12
CA VAL A 92 9.27 0.67 20.32
C VAL A 92 10.79 0.70 20.24
N ALA A 93 11.31 0.79 19.01
CA ALA A 93 12.71 0.95 18.67
C ALA A 93 12.81 1.56 17.27
N ARG A 94 13.99 2.04 16.87
CA ARG A 94 14.16 2.63 15.55
C ARG A 94 13.84 1.61 14.46
N GLY A 95 12.93 1.95 13.54
CA GLY A 95 12.48 1.02 12.51
C GLY A 95 11.55 -0.10 12.99
N VAL A 96 11.08 -0.08 14.24
CA VAL A 96 10.26 -1.15 14.84
C VAL A 96 8.98 -0.57 15.41
N GLN A 97 7.85 -1.01 14.85
CA GLN A 97 6.52 -0.64 15.33
C GLN A 97 5.79 -1.88 15.84
N HIS A 98 5.25 -1.81 17.07
CA HIS A 98 4.48 -2.90 17.67
C HIS A 98 3.15 -2.35 18.21
N LYS A 99 2.11 -2.46 17.38
CA LYS A 99 0.77 -1.93 17.69
C LYS A 99 -0.24 -2.99 18.10
N TYR A 100 -0.11 -4.19 17.53
CA TYR A 100 -1.02 -5.30 17.79
C TYR A 100 -0.21 -6.46 18.34
N THR A 101 -0.76 -7.16 19.32
CA THR A 101 -0.09 -8.21 20.09
C THR A 101 0.69 -9.22 19.24
N ASP A 102 0.14 -9.63 18.10
CA ASP A 102 0.72 -10.70 17.28
C ASP A 102 1.59 -10.19 16.11
N THR A 103 1.67 -8.87 15.94
CA THR A 103 2.14 -8.24 14.70
C THR A 103 3.15 -7.12 14.96
N VAL A 104 4.37 -7.32 14.47
CA VAL A 104 5.40 -6.28 14.41
C VAL A 104 5.67 -5.83 12.97
N LEU A 105 5.93 -4.54 12.81
CA LEU A 105 6.37 -3.94 11.56
C LEU A 105 7.86 -3.60 11.66
N LEU A 106 8.62 -4.03 10.65
CA LEU A 106 10.00 -3.60 10.44
C LEU A 106 10.04 -2.61 9.27
N LEU A 107 10.30 -1.34 9.56
CA LEU A 107 10.53 -0.30 8.58
C LEU A 107 11.98 -0.39 8.10
N CYS A 108 12.22 -1.27 7.12
CA CYS A 108 13.55 -1.75 6.76
C CYS A 108 14.10 -1.13 5.46
N ASN A 109 13.37 -0.20 4.84
CA ASN A 109 13.78 0.52 3.65
C ASN A 109 13.09 1.90 3.58
N GLU A 110 13.77 2.90 3.03
CA GLU A 110 13.31 4.31 2.95
C GLU A 110 13.05 4.78 1.51
N VAL A 111 13.03 3.84 0.54
CA VAL A 111 12.83 4.17 -0.89
C VAL A 111 11.71 3.31 -1.48
N CYS A 112 10.96 3.86 -2.44
CA CYS A 112 9.94 3.13 -3.20
C CYS A 112 10.24 3.11 -4.70
N GLY A 113 9.60 2.19 -5.43
CA GLY A 113 9.66 2.12 -6.89
C GLY A 113 9.14 3.39 -7.59
N ALA A 114 8.19 4.05 -6.94
CA ALA A 114 7.77 5.43 -7.18
C ALA A 114 7.11 5.97 -5.90
N TYR A 115 6.97 7.29 -5.78
CA TYR A 115 6.30 7.92 -4.64
C TYR A 115 4.85 8.23 -4.97
N CYS A 116 3.96 7.42 -4.39
CA CYS A 116 2.52 7.60 -4.44
C CYS A 116 2.15 8.97 -3.88
N ARG A 117 1.38 9.76 -4.64
CA ARG A 117 0.99 11.11 -4.19
C ARG A 117 0.01 11.11 -3.02
N TYR A 118 -0.68 9.99 -2.78
CA TYR A 118 -1.57 9.76 -1.64
C TYR A 118 -0.89 9.03 -0.47
N CYS A 119 0.46 8.89 -0.48
CA CYS A 119 1.16 8.09 0.52
C CYS A 119 0.96 8.65 1.94
N PHE A 120 0.40 7.86 2.84
CA PHE A 120 0.24 8.27 4.25
C PHE A 120 1.58 8.40 5.02
N ARG A 121 2.67 7.90 4.43
CA ARG A 121 4.05 7.95 4.94
C ARG A 121 4.93 8.91 4.14
N LYS A 122 4.37 9.96 3.52
CA LYS A 122 5.14 11.02 2.84
C LYS A 122 6.36 11.48 3.65
N ARG A 123 6.19 11.62 4.97
CA ARG A 123 7.25 12.04 5.91
C ARG A 123 8.50 11.15 5.91
N LEU A 124 8.38 9.86 5.58
CA LEU A 124 9.55 8.95 5.49
C LEU A 124 10.52 9.34 4.39
N PHE A 125 10.06 10.09 3.38
CA PHE A 125 10.87 10.51 2.24
C PHE A 125 11.28 11.98 2.33
N MET A 126 10.85 12.68 3.39
CA MET A 126 11.26 14.06 3.65
C MET A 126 12.64 14.06 4.30
N ASN A 127 13.36 15.17 4.16
CA ASN A 127 14.66 15.34 4.83
C ASN A 127 14.49 15.19 6.35
N GLU A 128 15.55 14.71 7.02
CA GLU A 128 15.63 14.59 8.49
C GLU A 128 14.72 13.53 9.14
N ASN A 129 14.17 12.58 8.37
CA ASN A 129 13.43 11.45 8.94
C ASN A 129 14.37 10.33 9.44
N ASP A 130 14.17 9.83 10.66
CA ASP A 130 14.96 8.74 11.26
C ASP A 130 14.11 7.50 11.62
N GLU A 131 12.86 7.43 11.14
CA GLU A 131 11.91 6.35 11.50
C GLU A 131 12.29 4.99 10.89
N VAL A 132 13.00 4.99 9.75
CA VAL A 132 13.47 3.78 9.08
C VAL A 132 14.83 3.36 9.64
N SER A 133 15.03 2.05 9.78
CA SER A 133 16.35 1.48 10.02
C SER A 133 16.77 0.56 8.89
N ASN A 134 17.95 0.81 8.34
CA ASN A 134 18.57 -0.10 7.41
C ASN A 134 19.23 -1.31 8.11
N ASP A 135 19.44 -1.24 9.42
CA ASP A 135 19.89 -2.37 10.22
C ASP A 135 18.70 -2.91 11.01
N VAL A 136 18.26 -4.13 10.70
CA VAL A 136 17.11 -4.74 11.37
C VAL A 136 17.49 -5.47 12.65
N SER A 137 18.77 -5.48 13.06
CA SER A 137 19.26 -6.30 14.17
C SER A 137 18.51 -6.04 15.48
N GLU A 138 18.27 -4.77 15.81
CA GLU A 138 17.49 -4.38 17.00
C GLU A 138 16.04 -4.90 16.91
N GLY A 139 15.41 -4.79 15.75
CA GLY A 139 14.06 -5.31 15.52
C GLY A 139 13.98 -6.84 15.57
N ILE A 140 14.98 -7.55 15.04
CA ILE A 140 15.09 -9.00 15.13
C ILE A 140 15.21 -9.45 16.60
N GLU A 141 16.03 -8.75 17.39
CA GLU A 141 16.19 -9.05 18.81
C GLU A 141 14.91 -8.75 19.61
N TYR A 142 14.27 -7.61 19.33
CA TYR A 142 12.96 -7.30 19.89
C TYR A 142 11.97 -8.44 19.61
N ILE A 143 11.85 -8.89 18.36
CA ILE A 143 10.93 -9.98 17.99
C ILE A 143 11.29 -11.29 18.71
N ARG A 144 12.59 -11.59 18.88
CA ARG A 144 13.04 -12.79 19.58
C ARG A 144 12.60 -12.81 21.05
N CYS A 145 12.57 -11.66 21.69
CA CYS A 145 12.18 -11.49 23.10
C CYS A 145 10.65 -11.45 23.35
N HIS A 146 9.83 -11.43 22.31
CA HIS A 146 8.37 -11.27 22.39
C HIS A 146 7.66 -12.46 21.72
N PRO A 147 7.43 -13.57 22.45
CA PRO A 147 6.93 -14.84 21.91
C PRO A 147 5.49 -14.78 21.37
N GLU A 148 4.72 -13.76 21.73
CA GLU A 148 3.38 -13.50 21.22
C GLU A 148 3.37 -13.10 19.73
N ILE A 149 4.50 -12.61 19.20
CA ILE A 149 4.61 -12.16 17.82
C ILE A 149 4.65 -13.37 16.88
N THR A 150 3.60 -13.55 16.10
CA THR A 150 3.54 -14.62 15.10
C THR A 150 3.69 -14.10 13.67
N ASN A 151 3.60 -12.79 13.48
CA ASN A 151 3.54 -12.14 12.18
C ASN A 151 4.46 -10.91 12.12
N VAL A 152 5.39 -10.89 11.16
CA VAL A 152 6.30 -9.76 10.95
C VAL A 152 6.08 -9.16 9.57
N LEU A 153 5.77 -7.87 9.51
CA LEU A 153 5.57 -7.12 8.26
C LEU A 153 6.81 -6.29 7.93
N LEU A 154 7.48 -6.62 6.82
CA LEU A 154 8.54 -5.79 6.24
C LEU A 154 7.89 -4.66 5.43
N THR A 155 8.24 -3.42 5.77
CA THR A 155 7.65 -2.19 5.22
C THR A 155 8.61 -1.00 5.37
N GLY A 156 8.09 0.23 5.49
CA GLY A 156 8.81 1.49 5.39
C GLY A 156 8.39 2.19 4.11
N GLY A 157 9.33 2.34 3.18
CA GLY A 157 9.08 2.47 1.75
C GLY A 157 8.65 1.13 1.15
N ASP A 158 9.45 0.56 0.24
CA ASP A 158 9.15 -0.73 -0.38
C ASP A 158 10.26 -1.78 -0.13
N PRO A 159 10.00 -2.87 0.60
CA PRO A 159 11.02 -3.86 0.92
C PRO A 159 11.55 -4.61 -0.31
N LEU A 160 10.77 -4.71 -1.41
CA LEU A 160 11.23 -5.38 -2.62
C LEU A 160 12.25 -4.56 -3.42
N LEU A 161 12.49 -3.28 -3.08
CA LEU A 161 13.64 -2.55 -3.60
C LEU A 161 14.99 -2.95 -2.98
N MET A 162 14.99 -3.58 -1.82
CA MET A 162 16.23 -4.09 -1.23
C MET A 162 16.85 -5.18 -2.11
N SER A 163 18.16 -5.39 -2.00
CA SER A 163 18.84 -6.47 -2.71
C SER A 163 18.32 -7.84 -2.28
N ALA A 164 18.38 -8.83 -3.18
CA ALA A 164 17.97 -10.20 -2.87
C ALA A 164 18.76 -10.79 -1.69
N ARG A 165 20.06 -10.46 -1.60
CA ARG A 165 20.92 -10.83 -0.46
C ARG A 165 20.36 -10.29 0.87
N ARG A 166 20.05 -8.99 0.93
CA ARG A 166 19.55 -8.37 2.15
C ARG A 166 18.20 -8.96 2.58
N LEU A 167 17.27 -9.16 1.64
CA LEU A 167 16.00 -9.84 1.93
C LEU A 167 16.23 -11.27 2.44
N THR A 168 17.17 -12.00 1.83
CA THR A 168 17.57 -13.34 2.27
C THR A 168 18.09 -13.34 3.71
N ASP A 169 18.95 -12.39 4.06
CA ASP A 169 19.51 -12.26 5.41
C ASP A 169 18.40 -11.97 6.44
N ILE A 170 17.43 -11.12 6.10
CA ILE A 170 16.27 -10.84 6.97
C ILE A 170 15.39 -12.08 7.12
N PHE A 171 15.06 -12.77 6.02
CA PHE A 171 14.24 -13.99 6.07
C PHE A 171 14.91 -15.09 6.89
N GLN A 172 16.22 -15.28 6.73
CA GLN A 172 16.97 -16.26 7.50
C GLN A 172 16.89 -15.98 9.00
N GLN A 173 17.10 -14.72 9.41
CA GLN A 173 17.02 -14.33 10.81
C GLN A 173 15.61 -14.51 11.37
N LEU A 174 14.57 -14.09 10.66
CA LEU A 174 13.19 -14.27 11.09
C LEU A 174 12.80 -15.76 11.19
N ARG A 175 13.26 -16.60 10.26
CA ARG A 175 13.01 -18.05 10.30
C ARG A 175 13.80 -18.78 11.39
N SER A 176 14.82 -18.15 11.96
CA SER A 176 15.51 -18.66 13.16
C SER A 176 14.70 -18.47 14.45
N ILE A 177 13.59 -17.72 14.40
CA ILE A 177 12.74 -17.42 15.55
C ILE A 177 11.51 -18.35 15.50
N PRO A 178 11.39 -19.36 16.39
CA PRO A 178 10.39 -20.42 16.26
C PRO A 178 8.93 -19.93 16.25
N HIS A 179 8.61 -18.86 17.00
CA HIS A 179 7.25 -18.33 17.08
C HIS A 179 6.81 -17.52 15.85
N VAL A 180 7.74 -17.07 14.99
CA VAL A 180 7.41 -16.30 13.78
C VAL A 180 6.91 -17.24 12.68
N GLN A 181 5.59 -17.23 12.46
CA GLN A 181 4.94 -18.08 11.45
C GLN A 181 4.83 -17.37 10.10
N ILE A 182 4.42 -16.10 10.12
CA ILE A 182 4.11 -15.33 8.93
C ILE A 182 5.14 -14.20 8.76
N ILE A 183 5.68 -14.09 7.55
CA ILE A 183 6.38 -12.89 7.10
C ILE A 183 5.51 -12.22 6.05
N ARG A 184 5.26 -10.92 6.17
CA ARG A 184 4.53 -10.13 5.16
C ARG A 184 5.46 -9.14 4.50
N LEU A 185 5.27 -8.95 3.19
CA LEU A 185 5.97 -7.95 2.38
C LEU A 185 4.93 -6.93 1.91
N GLY A 186 4.95 -5.72 2.47
CA GLY A 186 4.12 -4.61 1.97
C GLY A 186 4.77 -3.97 0.76
N SER A 187 4.31 -4.27 -0.46
CA SER A 187 5.02 -3.85 -1.67
C SER A 187 4.09 -3.47 -2.82
N LYS A 188 4.46 -2.39 -3.51
CA LYS A 188 3.86 -1.93 -4.77
C LYS A 188 4.76 -2.25 -5.97
N ILE A 189 5.91 -2.88 -5.77
CA ILE A 189 6.81 -3.32 -6.86
C ILE A 189 6.12 -4.17 -7.94
N PRO A 190 5.15 -5.07 -7.64
CA PRO A 190 4.41 -5.75 -8.70
C PRO A 190 3.74 -4.80 -9.69
N ALA A 191 3.34 -3.59 -9.25
CA ALA A 191 2.79 -2.55 -10.11
C ALA A 191 3.87 -1.61 -10.68
N PHE A 192 4.92 -1.30 -9.92
CA PHE A 192 5.95 -0.31 -10.28
C PHE A 192 7.12 -0.84 -11.09
N ASP A 193 7.55 -2.09 -10.87
CA ASP A 193 8.69 -2.71 -11.52
C ASP A 193 8.56 -4.25 -11.44
N PRO A 194 7.68 -4.86 -12.26
CA PRO A 194 7.43 -6.30 -12.21
C PRO A 194 8.70 -7.15 -12.43
N TRP A 195 9.67 -6.63 -13.20
CA TRP A 195 10.93 -7.32 -13.50
C TRP A 195 11.83 -7.52 -12.30
N ARG A 196 11.63 -6.75 -11.23
CA ARG A 196 12.28 -7.01 -9.95
C ARG A 196 11.98 -8.42 -9.42
N ILE A 197 10.81 -8.97 -9.74
CA ILE A 197 10.39 -10.33 -9.40
C ILE A 197 10.69 -11.29 -10.56
N LEU A 198 10.42 -10.90 -11.81
CA LEU A 198 10.57 -11.77 -12.99
C LEU A 198 12.03 -12.12 -13.32
N ASP A 199 12.92 -11.14 -13.27
CA ASP A 199 14.29 -11.26 -13.79
C ASP A 199 15.32 -11.43 -12.66
N ASN A 200 14.88 -11.76 -11.44
CA ASN A 200 15.74 -11.89 -10.28
C ASN A 200 15.70 -13.32 -9.68
N ALA A 201 16.56 -14.18 -10.22
CA ALA A 201 16.64 -15.59 -9.81
C ALA A 201 16.99 -15.77 -8.32
N ASP A 202 17.84 -14.90 -7.75
CA ASP A 202 18.22 -14.95 -6.34
C ASP A 202 17.03 -14.64 -5.41
N LEU A 203 16.21 -13.64 -5.77
CA LEU A 203 14.99 -13.33 -5.02
C LEU A 203 14.00 -14.48 -5.11
N GLN A 204 13.80 -15.05 -6.30
CA GLN A 204 12.94 -16.22 -6.49
C GLN A 204 13.44 -17.43 -5.68
N ALA A 205 14.75 -17.66 -5.64
CA ALA A 205 15.35 -18.71 -4.81
C ALA A 205 15.12 -18.46 -3.32
N ALA A 206 15.26 -17.21 -2.85
CA ALA A 206 14.95 -16.84 -1.48
C ALA A 206 13.49 -17.11 -1.13
N PHE A 207 12.56 -16.75 -2.02
CA PHE A 207 11.13 -17.05 -1.86
C PHE A 207 10.85 -18.54 -1.71
N ARG A 208 11.38 -19.38 -2.62
CA ARG A 208 11.22 -20.85 -2.55
C ARG A 208 11.80 -21.44 -1.27
N ARG A 209 12.91 -20.89 -0.79
CA ARG A 209 13.60 -21.38 0.40
C ARG A 209 12.88 -21.03 1.71
N TYR A 210 12.33 -19.82 1.82
CA TYR A 210 11.83 -19.27 3.09
C TYR A 210 10.31 -19.16 3.20
N SER A 211 9.56 -19.46 2.13
CA SER A 211 8.10 -19.59 2.15
C SER A 211 7.67 -21.06 2.09
N THR A 212 7.70 -21.73 3.24
CA THR A 212 7.37 -23.17 3.37
C THR A 212 5.89 -23.38 3.71
N GLN A 213 5.45 -24.63 3.76
CA GLN A 213 4.05 -24.98 4.01
C GLN A 213 3.57 -24.56 5.39
N GLU A 214 4.44 -24.69 6.39
CA GLU A 214 4.19 -24.40 7.79
C GLU A 214 4.41 -22.90 8.10
N GLN A 215 5.25 -22.24 7.29
CA GLN A 215 5.76 -20.90 7.53
C GLN A 215 5.75 -20.09 6.22
N ARG A 216 4.66 -19.37 5.97
CA ARG A 216 4.42 -18.67 4.70
C ARG A 216 4.99 -17.26 4.67
N ILE A 217 5.38 -16.82 3.47
CA ILE A 217 5.59 -15.42 3.14
C ILE A 217 4.37 -14.92 2.35
N TYR A 218 3.79 -13.81 2.78
CA TYR A 218 2.69 -13.14 2.10
C TYR A 218 3.19 -11.88 1.41
N LEU A 219 2.86 -11.75 0.12
CA LEU A 219 2.98 -10.49 -0.61
C LEU A 219 1.68 -9.71 -0.43
N MET A 220 1.76 -8.62 0.34
CA MET A 220 0.70 -7.63 0.46
C MET A 220 0.89 -6.64 -0.70
N ALA A 221 0.39 -7.03 -1.88
CA ALA A 221 0.44 -6.24 -3.09
C ALA A 221 -0.39 -4.95 -2.96
N HIS A 222 -0.08 -3.96 -3.78
CA HIS A 222 -0.72 -2.65 -3.77
C HIS A 222 -1.04 -2.17 -5.19
N PHE A 223 -2.16 -2.63 -5.72
CA PHE A 223 -2.77 -2.15 -6.96
C PHE A 223 -3.98 -1.30 -6.59
N ASP A 224 -4.05 -0.10 -7.16
CA ASP A 224 -5.10 0.91 -6.96
C ASP A 224 -6.05 1.00 -8.13
N HIS A 225 -5.60 0.64 -9.35
CA HIS A 225 -6.42 0.71 -10.56
C HIS A 225 -6.22 -0.52 -11.47
N PRO A 226 -7.26 -1.02 -12.20
CA PRO A 226 -7.13 -2.14 -13.14
C PRO A 226 -6.03 -1.99 -14.20
N ARG A 227 -5.67 -0.75 -14.56
CA ARG A 227 -4.62 -0.44 -15.55
C ARG A 227 -3.20 -0.75 -15.05
N GLU A 228 -2.99 -0.85 -13.74
CA GLU A 228 -1.71 -1.29 -13.19
C GLU A 228 -1.51 -2.81 -13.32
N LEU A 229 -2.58 -3.58 -13.53
CA LEU A 229 -2.54 -5.02 -13.80
C LEU A 229 -2.14 -5.28 -15.26
N THR A 230 -0.95 -4.83 -15.64
CA THR A 230 -0.34 -5.10 -16.95
C THR A 230 0.00 -6.58 -17.09
N ASP A 231 0.24 -7.03 -18.33
CA ASP A 231 0.67 -8.42 -18.58
C ASP A 231 1.95 -8.78 -17.77
N ALA A 232 2.89 -7.83 -17.64
CA ALA A 232 4.11 -8.01 -16.84
C ALA A 232 3.83 -8.05 -15.32
N ALA A 233 2.94 -7.20 -14.82
CA ALA A 233 2.54 -7.19 -13.41
C ALA A 233 1.83 -8.49 -13.02
N VAL A 234 0.92 -8.97 -13.86
CA VAL A 234 0.21 -10.24 -13.67
C VAL A 234 1.19 -11.42 -13.69
N GLU A 235 2.14 -11.44 -14.62
CA GLU A 235 3.17 -12.48 -14.65
C GLU A 235 4.11 -12.39 -13.42
N GLY A 236 4.38 -11.18 -12.93
CA GLY A 236 5.16 -10.95 -11.70
C GLY A 236 4.47 -11.57 -10.48
N LEU A 237 3.16 -11.41 -10.34
CA LEU A 237 2.35 -12.07 -9.31
C LEU A 237 2.35 -13.59 -9.49
N ALA A 238 2.15 -14.08 -10.72
CA ALA A 238 2.20 -15.51 -11.01
C ALA A 238 3.57 -16.12 -10.66
N CYS A 239 4.66 -15.40 -10.94
CA CYS A 239 6.01 -15.79 -10.54
C CYS A 239 6.16 -15.85 -9.02
N ALA A 240 5.67 -14.86 -8.27
CA ALA A 240 5.68 -14.89 -6.81
C ALA A 240 4.92 -16.12 -6.25
N LEU A 241 3.72 -16.39 -6.77
CA LEU A 241 2.89 -17.54 -6.39
C LEU A 241 3.60 -18.88 -6.69
N ARG A 242 4.17 -19.04 -7.89
CA ARG A 242 4.94 -20.25 -8.26
C ARG A 242 6.16 -20.47 -7.37
N ASN A 243 6.70 -19.40 -6.79
CA ASN A 243 7.82 -19.45 -5.85
C ASN A 243 7.39 -19.55 -4.38
N GLY A 244 6.12 -19.86 -4.11
CA GLY A 244 5.62 -20.23 -2.79
C GLY A 244 5.07 -19.08 -1.96
N LEU A 245 5.01 -17.85 -2.47
CA LEU A 245 4.36 -16.74 -1.77
C LEU A 245 2.84 -16.88 -1.86
N ILE A 246 2.15 -16.31 -0.88
CA ILE A 246 0.70 -16.06 -0.96
C ILE A 246 0.49 -14.58 -1.27
N CYS A 247 -0.29 -14.26 -2.30
CA CYS A 247 -0.53 -12.88 -2.71
C CYS A 247 -1.92 -12.43 -2.26
N VAL A 248 -2.00 -11.20 -1.73
CA VAL A 248 -3.26 -10.50 -1.49
C VAL A 248 -3.08 -9.02 -1.83
N ASN A 249 -4.14 -8.34 -2.25
CA ASN A 249 -4.06 -6.91 -2.57
C ASN A 249 -4.66 -6.05 -1.46
N GLN A 250 -4.00 -4.96 -1.13
CA GLN A 250 -4.55 -3.90 -0.30
C GLN A 250 -4.30 -2.54 -0.97
N CYS A 251 -5.29 -1.66 -0.95
CA CYS A 251 -5.18 -0.32 -1.51
C CYS A 251 -6.06 0.65 -0.72
N PRO A 252 -5.74 1.94 -0.68
CA PRO A 252 -6.70 2.94 -0.25
C PRO A 252 -7.76 3.20 -1.32
N LEU A 253 -8.88 3.77 -0.87
CA LEU A 253 -9.84 4.44 -1.73
C LEU A 253 -9.30 5.84 -2.04
N ILE A 254 -9.19 6.17 -3.32
CA ILE A 254 -8.51 7.36 -3.82
C ILE A 254 -9.43 8.08 -4.80
N LYS A 255 -9.75 9.33 -4.48
CA LYS A 255 -10.55 10.22 -5.32
C LYS A 255 -9.92 10.40 -6.70
N GLY A 256 -10.72 10.23 -7.74
CA GLY A 256 -10.29 10.35 -9.14
C GLY A 256 -9.51 9.15 -9.67
N VAL A 257 -9.28 8.11 -8.86
CA VAL A 257 -8.57 6.90 -9.29
C VAL A 257 -9.47 5.68 -9.22
N ASN A 258 -9.95 5.35 -8.01
CA ASN A 258 -10.73 4.14 -7.78
C ASN A 258 -11.97 4.41 -6.92
N ASP A 259 -12.41 5.66 -6.85
CA ASP A 259 -13.65 6.08 -6.21
C ASP A 259 -14.89 5.89 -7.11
N ASP A 260 -14.89 4.78 -7.84
CA ASP A 260 -15.96 4.30 -8.69
C ASP A 260 -16.17 2.79 -8.47
N SER A 261 -17.43 2.37 -8.34
CA SER A 261 -17.75 0.98 -7.99
C SER A 261 -17.45 -0.01 -9.11
N GLU A 262 -17.58 0.40 -10.38
CA GLU A 262 -17.31 -0.45 -11.53
C GLU A 262 -15.80 -0.66 -11.68
N VAL A 263 -15.01 0.42 -11.51
CA VAL A 263 -13.53 0.35 -11.50
C VAL A 263 -13.02 -0.58 -10.40
N LEU A 264 -13.54 -0.45 -9.17
CA LEU A 264 -13.16 -1.35 -8.08
C LEU A 264 -13.62 -2.79 -8.32
N ALA A 265 -14.84 -3.01 -8.83
CA ALA A 265 -15.35 -4.34 -9.13
C ALA A 265 -14.51 -5.05 -10.20
N GLU A 266 -14.10 -4.32 -11.24
CA GLU A 266 -13.20 -4.81 -12.28
C GLU A 266 -11.85 -5.22 -11.68
N MET A 267 -11.23 -4.32 -10.91
CA MET A 267 -9.93 -4.57 -10.29
C MET A 267 -9.98 -5.80 -9.38
N TYR A 268 -10.98 -5.85 -8.50
CA TYR A 268 -11.14 -6.92 -7.53
C TYR A 268 -11.40 -8.27 -8.18
N SER A 269 -12.17 -8.28 -9.28
CA SER A 269 -12.43 -9.49 -10.04
C SER A 269 -11.16 -9.99 -10.71
N LYS A 270 -10.41 -9.13 -11.41
CA LYS A 270 -9.12 -9.47 -12.02
C LYS A 270 -8.13 -10.03 -10.99
N LEU A 271 -7.95 -9.31 -9.88
CA LEU A 271 -7.10 -9.72 -8.75
C LEU A 271 -7.47 -11.09 -8.20
N SER A 272 -8.77 -11.36 -8.06
CA SER A 272 -9.27 -12.66 -7.58
C SER A 272 -8.96 -13.79 -8.57
N PHE A 273 -9.12 -13.55 -9.87
CA PHE A 273 -8.88 -14.57 -10.91
C PHE A 273 -7.40 -14.94 -11.03
N ILE A 274 -6.49 -14.00 -10.79
CA ILE A 274 -5.04 -14.23 -10.89
C ILE A 274 -4.41 -14.71 -9.57
N GLY A 275 -5.22 -15.04 -8.55
CA GLY A 275 -4.72 -15.58 -7.28
C GLY A 275 -4.13 -14.54 -6.32
N CYS A 276 -4.50 -13.27 -6.46
CA CYS A 276 -4.12 -12.18 -5.55
C CYS A 276 -5.37 -11.47 -4.99
N PRO A 277 -6.26 -12.17 -4.26
CA PRO A 277 -7.56 -11.64 -3.88
C PRO A 277 -7.45 -10.34 -3.05
N PRO A 278 -8.45 -9.45 -3.15
CA PRO A 278 -8.55 -8.26 -2.31
C PRO A 278 -8.58 -8.58 -0.81
N TYR A 279 -7.91 -7.76 -0.01
CA TYR A 279 -7.83 -7.87 1.44
C TYR A 279 -8.43 -6.67 2.16
N TYR A 280 -7.85 -5.48 1.98
CA TYR A 280 -8.40 -4.23 2.52
C TYR A 280 -8.58 -3.19 1.43
N LEU A 281 -9.72 -2.51 1.49
CA LEU A 281 -9.86 -1.15 0.99
C LEU A 281 -9.70 -0.21 2.18
N PHE A 282 -8.64 0.59 2.19
CA PHE A 282 -8.42 1.53 3.27
C PHE A 282 -9.12 2.87 2.99
N GLN A 283 -9.82 3.41 3.99
CA GLN A 283 -10.13 4.83 3.98
C GLN A 283 -8.82 5.63 4.01
N GLY A 284 -8.76 6.72 3.24
CA GLY A 284 -7.63 7.65 3.24
C GLY A 284 -7.36 8.17 4.64
N ARG A 285 -6.08 8.14 5.06
CA ARG A 285 -5.67 8.73 6.33
C ARG A 285 -5.55 10.23 6.13
N PRO A 286 -5.92 11.06 7.11
CA PRO A 286 -5.84 12.52 6.99
C PRO A 286 -4.40 13.04 7.07
N THR A 287 -3.60 12.64 6.10
CA THR A 287 -2.18 12.96 5.99
C THR A 287 -1.97 14.31 5.32
N ALA A 288 -0.96 15.06 5.76
CA ALA A 288 -0.58 16.31 5.10
C ALA A 288 -0.35 16.12 3.59
N GLY A 289 -1.03 16.94 2.79
CA GLY A 289 -1.03 16.88 1.32
C GLY A 289 -1.88 15.77 0.70
N ASN A 290 -2.68 15.04 1.50
CA ASN A 290 -3.59 14.02 0.97
C ASN A 290 -5.02 14.50 0.66
N GLU A 291 -5.42 15.70 1.10
CA GLU A 291 -6.75 16.28 0.85
C GLU A 291 -7.30 16.03 -0.58
N PRO A 292 -6.55 16.28 -1.68
CA PRO A 292 -7.06 16.07 -3.03
C PRO A 292 -7.43 14.62 -3.39
N TYR A 293 -7.01 13.64 -2.58
CA TYR A 293 -7.21 12.20 -2.79
C TYR A 293 -8.30 11.61 -1.89
N GLU A 294 -8.84 12.40 -0.96
CA GLU A 294 -9.78 11.90 0.04
C GLU A 294 -11.21 11.74 -0.48
N VAL A 295 -11.89 10.73 0.04
CA VAL A 295 -13.30 10.43 -0.22
C VAL A 295 -14.03 10.35 1.12
N PRO A 296 -15.19 11.02 1.30
CA PRO A 296 -15.96 10.90 2.54
C PRO A 296 -16.36 9.45 2.83
N LEU A 297 -16.37 9.07 4.10
CA LEU A 297 -16.60 7.69 4.58
C LEU A 297 -17.89 7.10 4.02
N VAL A 298 -18.99 7.87 4.05
CA VAL A 298 -20.29 7.40 3.57
C VAL A 298 -20.25 7.14 2.07
N ARG A 299 -19.63 8.04 1.30
CA ARG A 299 -19.43 7.83 -0.15
C ARG A 299 -18.56 6.60 -0.40
N GLY A 300 -17.45 6.47 0.33
CA GLY A 300 -16.52 5.35 0.17
C GLY A 300 -17.13 4.00 0.49
N TRP A 301 -17.90 3.89 1.57
CA TRP A 301 -18.62 2.66 1.91
C TRP A 301 -19.66 2.30 0.84
N ASN A 302 -20.41 3.28 0.31
CA ASN A 302 -21.39 3.02 -0.76
C ASN A 302 -20.73 2.50 -2.04
N ILE A 303 -19.59 3.08 -2.44
CA ILE A 303 -18.80 2.61 -3.58
C ILE A 303 -18.33 1.17 -3.32
N PHE A 304 -17.73 0.93 -2.16
CA PHE A 304 -17.23 -0.39 -1.77
C PHE A 304 -18.33 -1.45 -1.80
N GLN A 305 -19.50 -1.18 -1.19
CA GLN A 305 -20.62 -2.11 -1.15
C GLN A 305 -21.14 -2.47 -2.54
N LYS A 306 -21.26 -1.48 -3.43
CA LYS A 306 -21.64 -1.73 -4.83
C LYS A 306 -20.59 -2.57 -5.56
N ALA A 307 -19.30 -2.26 -5.36
CA ALA A 307 -18.20 -2.98 -5.99
C ALA A 307 -18.17 -4.46 -5.58
N VAL A 308 -18.29 -4.77 -4.29
CA VAL A 308 -18.30 -6.17 -3.81
C VAL A 308 -19.57 -6.93 -4.20
N ALA A 309 -20.69 -6.22 -4.38
CA ALA A 309 -21.93 -6.83 -4.86
C ALA A 309 -21.81 -7.28 -6.34
N GLN A 310 -21.14 -6.47 -7.17
CA GLN A 310 -20.93 -6.73 -8.60
C GLN A 310 -19.73 -7.67 -8.87
N GLY A 311 -18.70 -7.62 -8.02
CA GLY A 311 -17.45 -8.35 -8.21
C GLY A 311 -17.55 -9.87 -7.97
N SER A 312 -16.44 -10.56 -8.24
CA SER A 312 -16.34 -12.02 -8.03
C SER A 312 -16.63 -12.44 -6.58
N GLY A 313 -17.06 -13.68 -6.36
CA GLY A 313 -17.34 -14.18 -5.01
C GLY A 313 -16.17 -14.03 -4.02
N LEU A 314 -14.92 -14.18 -4.49
CA LEU A 314 -13.73 -13.98 -3.64
C LEU A 314 -13.42 -12.50 -3.36
N ALA A 315 -13.89 -11.58 -4.21
CA ALA A 315 -13.75 -10.14 -3.97
C ALA A 315 -14.50 -9.70 -2.71
N ARG A 316 -15.56 -10.42 -2.32
CA ARG A 316 -16.37 -10.15 -1.12
C ARG A 316 -15.64 -10.37 0.21
N ARG A 317 -14.39 -10.88 0.17
CA ARG A 317 -13.51 -11.00 1.34
C ARG A 317 -12.89 -9.67 1.77
N ALA A 318 -12.86 -8.71 0.85
CA ALA A 318 -12.34 -7.37 1.14
C ALA A 318 -13.08 -6.75 2.32
N ARG A 319 -12.40 -5.89 3.07
CA ARG A 319 -13.01 -5.09 4.12
C ARG A 319 -12.71 -3.62 3.89
N PHE A 320 -13.72 -2.77 4.07
CA PHE A 320 -13.52 -1.33 4.11
C PHE A 320 -13.13 -0.91 5.53
N ALA A 321 -11.91 -0.41 5.70
CA ALA A 321 -11.33 -0.21 7.02
C ALA A 321 -10.52 1.08 7.14
N MET A 322 -10.51 1.66 8.34
CA MET A 322 -9.60 2.70 8.76
C MET A 322 -8.48 2.08 9.60
N SER A 323 -7.24 2.49 9.36
CA SER A 323 -6.11 2.13 10.23
C SER A 323 -5.82 3.25 11.23
N HIS A 324 -6.80 3.49 12.11
CA HIS A 324 -6.80 4.53 13.15
C HIS A 324 -5.72 4.30 14.22
N GLU A 325 -5.25 5.31 14.95
CA GLU A 325 -4.24 5.14 16.02
C GLU A 325 -4.68 4.12 17.09
N THR A 326 -5.97 4.10 17.44
CA THR A 326 -6.55 3.17 18.41
C THR A 326 -6.71 1.74 17.89
N GLY A 327 -6.66 1.52 16.57
CA GLY A 327 -6.85 0.20 15.99
C GLY A 327 -7.29 0.18 14.53
N LYS A 328 -7.52 -1.01 14.01
CA LYS A 328 -8.09 -1.23 12.69
C LYS A 328 -9.61 -1.31 12.81
N VAL A 329 -10.29 -0.26 12.34
CA VAL A 329 -11.74 -0.11 12.44
C VAL A 329 -12.37 -0.47 11.10
N GLU A 330 -13.22 -1.47 11.09
CA GLU A 330 -14.00 -1.89 9.92
C GLU A 330 -15.34 -1.16 9.90
N VAL A 331 -15.71 -0.59 8.76
CA VAL A 331 -17.05 -0.02 8.54
C VAL A 331 -17.97 -1.14 8.03
N LEU A 332 -18.88 -1.59 8.90
CA LEU A 332 -19.73 -2.74 8.66
C LEU A 332 -20.98 -2.36 7.86
N ALA A 333 -21.63 -1.27 8.25
CA ALA A 333 -22.85 -0.80 7.60
C ALA A 333 -23.06 0.70 7.78
N ILE A 334 -23.77 1.33 6.85
CA ILE A 334 -24.28 2.70 6.98
C ILE A 334 -25.73 2.71 6.52
N ASP A 335 -26.62 3.28 7.32
CA ASP A 335 -28.03 3.46 6.96
C ASP A 335 -28.40 4.96 6.83
N GLY A 336 -29.69 5.30 6.86
CA GLY A 336 -30.14 6.69 6.73
C GLY A 336 -29.81 7.59 7.94
N ARG A 337 -29.37 7.04 9.08
CA ARG A 337 -29.16 7.77 10.34
C ARG A 337 -27.85 7.40 11.04
N ARG A 338 -27.31 6.20 10.81
CA ARG A 338 -26.24 5.61 11.61
C ARG A 338 -25.14 4.99 10.76
N MET A 339 -23.96 4.95 11.37
CA MET A 339 -22.79 4.23 10.89
C MET A 339 -22.41 3.17 11.92
N TYR A 340 -22.18 1.95 11.46
CA TYR A 340 -21.89 0.78 12.29
C TYR A 340 -20.48 0.32 12.01
N MET A 341 -19.66 0.25 13.05
CA MET A 341 -18.24 -0.05 12.94
C MET A 341 -17.79 -1.07 13.99
N ARG A 342 -16.65 -1.71 13.75
CA ARG A 342 -16.05 -2.64 14.71
C ARG A 342 -14.53 -2.56 14.68
N TYR A 343 -13.91 -2.61 15.84
CA TYR A 343 -12.48 -2.86 15.94
C TYR A 343 -12.16 -4.29 15.54
N HIS A 344 -11.58 -4.47 14.34
CA HIS A 344 -11.07 -5.77 13.92
C HIS A 344 -9.75 -6.12 14.62
N GLN A 345 -8.94 -5.10 14.88
CA GLN A 345 -7.76 -5.14 15.76
C GLN A 345 -7.72 -3.83 16.54
N ALA A 346 -7.19 -3.83 17.76
CA ALA A 346 -7.09 -2.64 18.59
C ALA A 346 -5.74 -2.59 19.30
N ASN A 347 -5.26 -1.38 19.58
CA ASN A 347 -4.04 -1.16 20.38
C ASN A 347 -4.28 -1.58 21.84
N ASP A 348 -5.45 -1.20 22.38
CA ASP A 348 -5.93 -1.71 23.66
C ASP A 348 -6.69 -3.04 23.43
N PRO A 349 -6.22 -4.18 23.97
CA PRO A 349 -6.87 -5.47 23.83
C PRO A 349 -8.34 -5.48 24.27
N ALA A 350 -8.73 -4.65 25.23
CA ALA A 350 -10.12 -4.55 25.70
C ALA A 350 -11.09 -4.03 24.63
N ASN A 351 -10.58 -3.35 23.60
CA ASN A 351 -11.39 -2.85 22.50
C ASN A 351 -11.47 -3.82 21.31
N VAL A 352 -10.76 -4.94 21.32
CA VAL A 352 -10.83 -5.92 20.21
C VAL A 352 -12.25 -6.46 20.08
N GLY A 353 -12.83 -6.35 18.88
CA GLY A 353 -14.21 -6.76 18.61
C GLY A 353 -15.26 -5.76 19.08
N ARG A 354 -14.88 -4.67 19.77
CA ARG A 354 -15.83 -3.65 20.23
C ARG A 354 -16.60 -3.07 19.05
N PHE A 355 -17.92 -3.10 19.17
CA PHE A 355 -18.86 -2.54 18.21
C PHE A 355 -19.14 -1.07 18.54
N MET A 356 -19.27 -0.26 17.50
CA MET A 356 -19.50 1.19 17.62
C MET A 356 -20.69 1.58 16.74
N VAL A 357 -21.56 2.42 17.28
CA VAL A 357 -22.65 3.07 16.56
C VAL A 357 -22.40 4.56 16.61
N CYS A 358 -22.27 5.19 15.44
CA CYS A 358 -22.09 6.61 15.30
C CYS A 358 -23.26 7.21 14.51
N LYS A 359 -23.54 8.49 14.75
CA LYS A 359 -24.45 9.26 13.91
C LYS A 359 -23.85 9.35 12.51
N ARG A 360 -24.70 9.22 11.50
CA ARG A 360 -24.29 9.40 10.10
C ARG A 360 -23.82 10.84 9.89
N ASP A 361 -22.65 10.95 9.27
CA ASP A 361 -22.05 12.21 8.83
C ASP A 361 -21.53 12.00 7.41
N ASP A 362 -22.15 12.66 6.44
CA ASP A 362 -21.82 12.52 5.02
C ASP A 362 -20.54 13.28 4.62
N ASP A 363 -20.08 14.19 5.49
CA ASP A 363 -18.88 15.01 5.28
C ASP A 363 -17.67 14.47 6.07
N ALA A 364 -17.85 13.46 6.92
CA ALA A 364 -16.77 12.83 7.66
C ALA A 364 -15.86 11.98 6.77
N TYR A 365 -14.56 12.16 6.92
CA TYR A 365 -13.48 11.40 6.28
C TYR A 365 -12.81 10.41 7.23
N TRP A 366 -12.89 10.66 8.54
CA TRP A 366 -12.12 9.91 9.54
C TRP A 366 -12.90 9.65 10.83
N LEU A 367 -12.43 8.70 11.63
CA LEU A 367 -13.10 8.25 12.86
C LEU A 367 -13.33 9.40 13.86
N ASP A 368 -12.34 10.27 14.04
CA ASP A 368 -12.36 11.36 15.04
C ASP A 368 -13.43 12.43 14.77
N GLN A 369 -13.97 12.48 13.55
CA GLN A 369 -15.03 13.40 13.17
C GLN A 369 -16.42 12.86 13.54
N LEU A 370 -16.53 11.55 13.78
CA LEU A 370 -17.80 10.89 14.03
C LEU A 370 -18.25 11.06 15.48
N LYS A 371 -19.54 11.33 15.66
CA LYS A 371 -20.16 11.45 16.98
C LYS A 371 -20.81 10.12 17.36
N PRO A 372 -20.55 9.57 18.56
CA PRO A 372 -21.30 8.44 19.08
C PRO A 372 -22.81 8.69 19.02
N ASP A 373 -23.57 7.66 18.67
CA ASP A 373 -25.03 7.65 18.82
C ASP A 373 -25.36 6.92 20.12
N GLU A 374 -25.37 7.68 21.22
CA GLU A 374 -25.70 7.20 22.58
C GLU A 374 -27.16 6.79 22.75
#